data_AF-A0A2M7YEC4-F1
#
_entry.id   AF-A0A2M7YEC4-F1
#
_cell.length_a   1.000
_cell.length_b   1.000
_cell.length_c   1.000
_cell.angle_alpha   90.00
_cell.angle_beta   90.00
_cell.angle_gamma   90.00
#
_symmetry.space_group_name_H-M   'P 1'
#
loop_
_entity.id
_entity.type
_entity.pdbx_description
1 polymer ?
#
loop_
_entity_poly.entity_id
_entity_poly.type
_entity_poly.pdbx_seq_one_letter_code
_entity_poly.pdbx_strand_id
1 'polypeptide(L)' 'KGFKASIGVECIGSVYSDQENTETNKLDEYTLLSARISKTIGKYAEVYLVGKNLTDEEYQVYRNYPMPGMSVTGGVKIKF' A
#
# COMPACT_ATOMS: atom_id res chain seq x y z
N LYS A 1 -9.76 -16.74 19.13
CA LYS A 1 -10.32 -15.43 18.77
C LYS A 1 -9.16 -14.45 18.74
N GLY A 2 -8.76 -13.98 17.57
CA GLY A 2 -7.55 -13.15 17.46
C GLY A 2 -7.87 -11.85 16.77
N PHE A 3 -7.56 -10.74 17.44
CA PHE A 3 -7.27 -9.48 16.77
C PHE A 3 -5.87 -9.60 16.17
N LYS A 4 -5.69 -9.15 14.94
CA LYS A 4 -4.41 -9.08 14.25
C LYS A 4 -4.23 -7.66 13.75
N ALA A 5 -3.05 -7.11 13.97
CA ALA A 5 -2.63 -5.86 13.38
C ALA A 5 -1.26 -6.05 12.72
N SER A 6 -1.03 -5.37 11.63
CA SER A 6 0.23 -5.38 10.89
C SER A 6 0.46 -3.98 10.32
N ILE A 7 1.69 -3.51 10.39
CA ILE A 7 2.13 -2.26 9.77
C ILE A 7 3.25 -2.64 8.80
N GLY A 8 3.26 -2.04 7.63
CA GLY A 8 4.28 -2.23 6.61
C GLY A 8 4.77 -0.88 6.12
N VAL A 9 6.08 -0.73 6.00
CA VAL A 9 6.74 0.43 5.40
C VAL A 9 7.46 -0.08 4.15
N GLU A 10 7.26 0.59 3.03
CA GLU A 10 7.94 0.31 1.77
C GLU A 10 8.68 1.57 1.33
N CYS A 11 9.99 1.46 1.14
CA CYS A 11 10.82 2.56 0.67
C CYS A 11 11.38 2.18 -0.71
N ILE A 12 11.05 2.97 -1.72
CA ILE A 12 11.54 2.79 -3.09
C ILE A 12 12.43 3.98 -3.40
N GLY A 13 13.71 3.70 -3.69
CA GLY A 13 14.66 4.72 -4.11
C GLY A 13 14.36 5.22 -5.52
N SER A 14 15.03 6.30 -5.94
CA SER A 14 14.81 6.87 -7.27
C SER A 14 15.05 5.86 -8.39
N VAL A 15 14.16 5.84 -9.39
CA VAL A 15 14.22 4.92 -10.53
C VAL A 15 14.25 5.71 -11.83
N TYR A 16 15.09 5.32 -12.78
CA TYR A 16 15.08 5.90 -14.12
C TYR A 16 14.01 5.22 -14.99
N SER A 17 13.19 6.01 -15.68
CA SER A 17 12.11 5.49 -16.55
C SER A 17 12.56 5.21 -17.99
N ASP A 18 13.84 5.36 -18.32
CA ASP A 18 14.42 5.13 -19.65
C ASP A 18 15.78 4.43 -19.58
N GLN A 19 16.19 3.84 -20.71
CA GLN A 19 17.46 3.12 -20.83
C GLN A 19 18.69 4.04 -20.80
N GLU A 20 18.51 5.33 -21.11
CA GLU A 20 19.59 6.33 -21.14
C GLU A 20 19.88 6.93 -19.76
N ASN A 21 19.08 6.58 -18.73
CA ASN A 21 19.16 7.11 -17.36
C ASN A 21 19.18 8.64 -17.31
N THR A 22 18.30 9.29 -18.08
CA THR A 22 18.23 10.75 -18.09
C THR A 22 17.58 11.30 -16.81
N GLU A 23 18.19 12.33 -16.21
CA GLU A 23 17.66 12.97 -14.98
C GLU A 23 16.25 13.54 -15.19
N THR A 24 15.90 13.97 -16.40
CA THR A 24 14.57 14.49 -16.77
C THR A 24 13.44 13.47 -16.60
N ASN A 25 13.79 12.20 -16.53
CA ASN A 25 12.88 11.06 -16.52
C ASN A 25 13.13 10.16 -15.30
N LYS A 26 13.85 10.70 -14.31
CA LYS A 26 14.03 10.08 -13.02
C LYS A 26 12.75 10.25 -12.21
N LEU A 27 12.27 9.15 -11.67
CA LEU A 27 11.19 9.10 -10.69
C LEU A 27 11.82 9.24 -9.31
N ASP A 28 11.31 10.18 -8.51
CA ASP A 28 11.81 10.44 -7.17
C ASP A 28 11.59 9.25 -6.23
N GLU A 29 12.39 9.19 -5.17
CA GLU A 29 12.16 8.21 -4.11
C GLU A 29 10.84 8.49 -3.39
N TYR A 30 10.18 7.42 -2.94
CA TYR A 30 8.94 7.52 -2.20
C TYR A 30 8.88 6.49 -1.08
N THR A 31 8.18 6.84 0.00
CA THR A 31 7.96 5.94 1.13
C THR A 31 6.46 5.76 1.38
N LEU A 32 6.01 4.50 1.35
CA LEU A 32 4.62 4.14 1.57
C LEU A 32 4.45 3.48 2.93
N LEU A 33 3.55 4.05 3.74
CA LEU A 33 3.08 3.43 4.97
C LEU A 33 1.76 2.70 4.72
N SER A 34 1.67 1.46 5.17
CA SER A 34 0.46 0.65 5.11
C SER A 34 0.15 0.04 6.47
N ALA A 35 -1.13 -0.10 6.77
CA ALA A 35 -1.59 -0.80 7.97
C ALA A 35 -2.71 -1.77 7.60
N ARG A 36 -2.74 -2.90 8.30
CA ARG A 36 -3.78 -3.90 8.18
C ARG A 36 -4.23 -4.30 9.57
N ILE A 37 -5.54 -4.30 9.78
CA ILE A 37 -6.18 -4.77 10.99
C ILE A 37 -7.19 -5.84 10.60
N SER A 38 -7.24 -6.95 11.32
CA SER A 38 -8.28 -7.95 11.17
C SER A 38 -8.72 -8.53 12.49
N LYS A 39 -9.99 -8.95 12.56
CA LYS A 39 -10.60 -9.53 13.75
C LYS A 39 -11.47 -10.71 13.34
N THR A 40 -11.15 -11.87 13.89
CA THR A 40 -11.99 -13.07 13.72
C THR A 40 -13.21 -12.98 14.64
N ILE A 41 -14.40 -12.99 14.06
CA ILE A 41 -15.70 -13.06 14.74
C ILE A 41 -16.18 -14.51 14.69
N GLY A 42 -16.21 -15.18 15.84
CA GLY A 42 -16.58 -16.60 15.94
C GLY A 42 -15.51 -17.53 15.32
N LYS A 43 -15.94 -18.61 14.66
CA LYS A 43 -15.09 -19.55 13.92
C LYS A 43 -15.16 -19.36 12.39
N TYR A 44 -16.16 -18.63 11.91
CA TYR A 44 -16.57 -18.62 10.51
C TYR A 44 -16.38 -17.28 9.80
N ALA A 45 -16.08 -16.19 10.51
CA ALA A 45 -15.94 -14.87 9.90
C ALA A 45 -14.67 -14.15 10.37
N GLU A 46 -14.00 -13.47 9.44
CA GLU A 46 -12.88 -12.58 9.70
C GLU A 46 -13.14 -11.24 9.02
N VAL A 47 -13.33 -10.19 9.82
CA VAL A 47 -13.45 -8.83 9.30
C VAL A 47 -12.06 -8.24 9.21
N TYR A 48 -11.74 -7.57 8.12
CA TYR A 48 -10.44 -6.91 7.95
C TYR A 48 -10.60 -5.51 7.35
N LEU A 49 -9.63 -4.67 7.67
CA LEU A 49 -9.47 -3.33 7.15
C LEU A 49 -7.99 -3.14 6.81
N VAL A 50 -7.71 -2.63 5.62
CA VAL A 50 -6.37 -2.38 5.10
C VAL A 50 -6.33 -0.93 4.66
N GLY A 51 -5.43 -0.14 5.24
CA GLY A 51 -5.05 1.16 4.73
C GLY A 51 -3.72 1.05 4.00
N LYS A 52 -3.65 1.57 2.78
CA LYS A 52 -2.43 1.71 1.98
C LYS A 52 -2.15 3.18 1.76
N ASN A 53 -0.86 3.52 1.64
CA ASN A 53 -0.40 4.89 1.46
C ASN A 53 -0.99 5.86 2.51
N LEU A 54 -0.85 5.50 3.80
CA LEU A 54 -1.43 6.26 4.92
C LEU A 54 -0.85 7.66 5.08
N THR A 55 0.31 7.92 4.48
CA THR A 55 0.96 9.23 4.41
C THR A 55 0.45 10.08 3.26
N ASP A 56 -0.45 9.54 2.43
CA ASP A 56 -0.98 10.19 1.23
C ASP A 56 0.13 10.68 0.29
N GLU A 57 1.19 9.88 0.17
CA GLU A 57 2.34 10.23 -0.66
C GLU A 57 1.95 10.21 -2.14
N GLU A 58 2.25 11.27 -2.87
CA GLU A 58 2.07 11.32 -4.32
C GLU A 58 3.29 10.67 -4.98
N TYR A 59 3.09 9.47 -5.53
CA TYR A 59 4.16 8.71 -6.18
C TYR A 59 3.73 8.16 -7.54
N GLN A 60 4.72 7.88 -8.38
CA GLN A 60 4.51 7.26 -9.68
C GLN A 60 5.48 6.09 -9.85
N VAL A 61 4.96 4.93 -10.23
CA VAL A 61 5.80 3.77 -10.59
C VAL A 61 6.22 3.86 -12.06
N TYR A 62 5.37 4.46 -12.89
CA TYR A 62 5.62 4.75 -14.28
C TYR A 62 5.41 6.23 -14.52
N ARG A 63 6.25 6.81 -15.36
CA ARG A 63 6.16 8.22 -15.71
C ARG A 63 4.79 8.57 -16.27
N ASN A 64 4.22 9.68 -15.80
CA ASN A 64 2.88 10.17 -16.16
C ASN A 64 1.74 9.23 -15.73
N TYR A 65 1.99 8.32 -14.80
CA TYR A 65 0.97 7.44 -14.25
C TYR A 65 0.97 7.53 -12.71
N PRO A 66 0.35 8.59 -12.15
CA PRO A 66 0.26 8.76 -10.71
C PRO A 66 -0.53 7.62 -10.09
N MET A 67 0.03 7.03 -9.04
CA MET A 67 -0.67 6.04 -8.25
C MET A 67 -1.73 6.73 -7.39
N PRO A 68 -2.84 6.02 -7.09
CA PRO A 68 -3.82 6.56 -6.16
C PRO A 68 -3.16 6.83 -4.79
N GLY A 69 -3.56 7.93 -4.17
CA GLY A 69 -3.16 8.32 -2.82
C GLY A 69 -3.67 7.35 -1.75
N MET A 70 -3.94 7.86 -0.56
CA MET A 70 -4.41 7.04 0.56
C MET A 70 -5.66 6.23 0.17
N SER A 71 -5.57 4.92 0.32
CA SER A 71 -6.62 3.99 -0.05
C SER A 71 -6.97 3.07 1.11
N VAL A 72 -8.25 2.99 1.46
CA VAL A 72 -8.75 2.11 2.53
C VAL A 72 -9.67 1.05 1.94
N THR A 73 -9.34 -0.21 2.19
CA THR A 73 -10.10 -1.38 1.73
C THR A 73 -10.52 -2.22 2.94
N GLY A 74 -11.83 -2.43 3.09
CA GLY A 74 -12.41 -3.29 4.12
C GLY A 74 -13.15 -4.47 3.51
N GLY A 75 -13.24 -5.57 4.26
CA GLY A 75 -14.00 -6.73 3.82
C GLY A 75 -14.25 -7.75 4.92
N VAL A 76 -15.13 -8.70 4.63
CA VAL A 76 -15.43 -9.84 5.50
C VAL A 76 -15.07 -11.12 4.76
N LYS A 77 -14.21 -11.93 5.36
CA LYS A 77 -13.84 -13.27 4.88
C LYS A 77 -14.66 -14.29 5.66
N ILE A 78 -15.53 -15.02 4.97
CA ILE A 78 -16.28 -16.15 5.53
C ILE A 78 -15.50 -17.43 5.28
N LYS A 79 -15.32 -18.26 6.30
CA LYS A 79 -14.71 -19.59 6.24
C LYS A 79 -15.80 -20.61 6.58
N PHE A 80 -16.03 -21.56 5.68
CA PHE A 80 -16.95 -22.69 5.85
C PHE A 80 -16.17 -23.93 6.29
#